data_AF-A0A2P4ZAX1-F1
#
_entry.id   AF-A0A2P4ZAX1-F1
#
_cell.length_a   1.000
_cell.length_b   1.000
_cell.length_c   1.000
_cell.angle_alpha   90.00
_cell.angle_beta   90.00
_cell.angle_gamma   90.00
#
_symmetry.space_group_name_H-M   'P 1'
#
loop_
_entity.id
_entity.type
_entity.pdbx_description
1 polymer ?
#
loop_
_entity_poly.entity_id
_entity_poly.type
_entity_poly.pdbx_seq_one_letter_code
_entity_poly.pdbx_strand_id
1 'polypeptide(L)'
;MSSFLSETLSNPRVQLLATAAVSGVTVAGLILGFQALEREERLSELKNSIPRLPNNEDDGSKRLNGFGNASETGLDPEDARNIALAKRAQAGDFDEELILEQLARNQVFLTPEGLKKLRDSFVIVVGCGGVGSHAAATLARSGVSNIRLIDFDQVTLSSLNRHAVATLADVGTPKVQCLYRRLIAIAPWIKFDLKQEKFDESVAETMLAPWEGRKPDFIIDAIDNIDTKVALLKYCYDRDMPVISCMGAGCKGDPTKIVIGDIGTSKDDGLSRATRRRLKLLGVTSGIPVVYSTEQSGEGKAELLPLPEEEFQKGSVGDLGVMANFRVRILPVLGTMPAIFGLTAANHVILKITGYPVTYVPGKARERMYEGILTYVQGSEEKLGRMFVPGLTGLKNPLTLGDVAFMTEELYGGRSILSGIPTKLVLIRWKKPVTSSVSRIGEGKDEQKCSTIRLQDLVCMTKEEATRHEKEIFKADKALEELYDDETIKRVEAKMREAEKYEWWRQ
;
A
#
# COMPACT_ATOMS: atom_id res chain seq x y z
N MET A 1 6.69 -68.09 -9.08
CA MET A 1 7.20 -66.72 -9.37
C MET A 1 8.71 -66.67 -9.66
N SER A 2 9.43 -67.80 -9.70
CA SER A 2 10.88 -67.82 -10.01
C SER A 2 11.23 -68.03 -11.49
N SER A 3 10.33 -68.56 -12.34
CA SER A 3 10.67 -68.81 -13.76
C SER A 3 10.54 -67.59 -14.67
N PHE A 4 9.65 -66.65 -14.34
CA PHE A 4 9.42 -65.45 -15.17
C PHE A 4 10.60 -64.47 -15.12
N LEU A 5 11.19 -64.29 -13.93
CA LEU A 5 12.40 -63.45 -13.75
C LEU A 5 13.61 -64.02 -14.52
N SER A 6 13.76 -65.35 -14.53
CA SER A 6 14.82 -66.05 -15.23
C SER A 6 14.75 -65.87 -16.76
N GLU A 7 13.55 -65.98 -17.35
CA GLU A 7 13.36 -65.83 -18.80
C GLU A 7 13.48 -64.36 -19.27
N THR A 8 13.05 -63.40 -18.44
CA THR A 8 13.24 -61.98 -18.76
C THR A 8 14.70 -61.55 -18.69
N LEU A 9 15.52 -62.15 -17.81
CA LEU A 9 16.94 -61.83 -17.65
C LEU A 9 17.84 -62.49 -18.71
N SER A 10 17.34 -63.47 -19.47
CA SER A 10 18.08 -64.10 -20.58
C SER A 10 17.89 -63.40 -21.94
N ASN A 11 17.04 -62.37 -22.02
CA ASN A 11 16.82 -61.63 -23.26
C ASN A 11 17.92 -60.56 -23.44
N PRO A 12 18.74 -60.61 -24.52
CA PRO A 12 19.86 -59.69 -24.72
C PRO A 12 19.43 -58.21 -24.79
N ARG A 13 18.20 -57.91 -25.22
CA ARG A 13 17.67 -56.53 -25.22
C ARG A 13 17.35 -56.02 -23.81
N VAL A 14 16.90 -56.90 -22.92
CA VAL A 14 16.60 -56.57 -21.52
C VAL A 14 17.91 -56.41 -20.73
N GLN A 15 18.93 -57.22 -21.03
CA GLN A 15 20.27 -57.05 -20.45
C GLN A 15 20.91 -55.72 -20.88
N LEU A 16 20.77 -55.32 -22.15
CA LEU A 16 21.27 -54.03 -22.63
C LEU A 16 20.54 -52.85 -21.98
N LEU A 17 19.21 -52.92 -21.83
CA LEU A 17 18.42 -51.90 -21.13
C LEU A 17 18.77 -51.81 -19.64
N ALA A 18 18.92 -52.95 -18.97
CA ALA A 18 19.34 -53.00 -17.57
C ALA A 18 20.75 -52.43 -17.40
N THR A 19 21.68 -52.76 -18.30
CA THR A 19 23.05 -52.24 -18.29
C THR A 19 23.07 -50.73 -18.54
N ALA A 20 22.26 -50.22 -19.47
CA ALA A 20 22.12 -48.79 -19.73
C ALA A 20 21.48 -48.02 -18.56
N ALA A 21 20.50 -48.62 -17.87
CA ALA A 21 19.90 -48.04 -16.69
C ALA A 21 20.90 -47.98 -15.52
N VAL A 22 21.63 -49.07 -15.28
CA VAL A 22 22.65 -49.14 -14.23
C VAL A 22 23.80 -48.17 -14.52
N SER A 23 24.27 -48.08 -15.77
CA SER A 23 25.33 -47.12 -16.14
C SER A 23 24.85 -45.68 -16.03
N GLY A 24 23.61 -45.38 -16.43
CA GLY A 24 23.00 -44.05 -16.28
C GLY A 24 22.89 -43.63 -14.81
N VAL A 25 22.42 -44.53 -13.93
CA VAL A 25 22.35 -44.28 -12.48
C VAL A 25 23.74 -44.09 -11.88
N THR A 26 24.73 -44.87 -12.32
CA THR A 26 26.10 -44.78 -11.83
C THR A 26 26.75 -43.45 -12.22
N VAL A 27 26.59 -43.03 -13.49
CA VAL A 27 27.11 -41.75 -13.99
C VAL A 27 26.42 -40.57 -13.30
N ALA A 28 25.10 -40.61 -13.15
CA ALA A 28 24.36 -39.58 -12.42
C ALA A 28 24.81 -39.50 -10.95
N GLY A 29 25.02 -40.63 -10.29
CA GLY A 29 25.55 -40.70 -8.93
C GLY A 29 26.95 -40.11 -8.81
N LEU A 30 27.83 -40.37 -9.78
CA LEU A 30 29.18 -39.79 -9.82
C LEU A 30 29.17 -38.28 -10.07
N ILE A 31 28.31 -37.79 -10.97
CA ILE A 31 28.18 -36.35 -11.25
C ILE A 31 27.62 -35.63 -10.02
N LEU A 32 26.55 -36.14 -9.41
CA LEU A 32 25.96 -35.55 -8.21
C LEU A 32 26.92 -35.62 -7.02
N GLY A 33 27.67 -36.72 -6.87
CA GLY A 33 28.70 -36.87 -5.86
C GLY A 33 29.86 -35.89 -6.06
N PHE A 34 30.34 -35.72 -7.30
CA PHE A 34 31.37 -34.75 -7.63
C PHE A 34 30.91 -33.31 -7.38
N GLN A 35 29.68 -32.96 -7.78
CA GLN A 35 29.10 -31.65 -7.50
C GLN A 35 28.92 -31.39 -6.01
N ALA A 36 28.60 -32.42 -5.22
CA ALA A 36 28.51 -32.31 -3.76
C ALA A 36 29.88 -32.05 -3.13
N LEU A 37 30.92 -32.77 -3.57
CA LEU A 37 32.30 -32.57 -3.13
C LEU A 37 32.84 -31.18 -3.50
N GLU A 38 32.64 -30.76 -4.74
CA GLU A 38 33.07 -29.44 -5.22
C GLU A 38 32.37 -28.30 -4.46
N ARG A 39 31.11 -28.52 -4.07
CA ARG A 39 30.35 -27.59 -3.23
C ARG A 39 30.88 -27.54 -1.80
N GLU A 40 31.29 -28.68 -1.25
CA GLU A 40 31.89 -28.79 0.08
C GLU A 40 33.28 -28.13 0.13
N GLU A 41 34.08 -28.29 -0.93
CA GLU A 41 35.37 -27.64 -1.11
C GLU A 41 35.22 -26.11 -1.21
N ARG A 42 34.31 -25.60 -2.07
CA ARG A 42 33.99 -24.17 -2.13
C ARG A 42 33.50 -23.61 -0.80
N LEU A 43 32.68 -24.37 -0.06
CA LEU A 43 32.24 -23.98 1.29
C LEU A 43 33.41 -23.92 2.28
N SER A 44 34.35 -24.86 2.18
CA SER A 44 35.56 -24.89 3.01
C SER A 44 36.48 -23.70 2.70
N GLU A 45 36.72 -23.40 1.42
CA GLU A 45 37.48 -22.22 0.98
C GLU A 45 36.83 -20.91 1.44
N LEU A 46 35.49 -20.81 1.35
CA LEU A 46 34.74 -19.65 1.82
C LEU A 46 34.84 -19.49 3.34
N LYS A 47 34.82 -20.59 4.10
CA LYS A 47 35.03 -20.56 5.56
C LYS A 47 36.46 -20.18 5.92
N ASN A 48 37.44 -20.65 5.16
CA ASN A 48 38.86 -20.37 5.38
C ASN A 48 39.25 -18.94 4.97
N SER A 49 38.50 -18.30 4.08
CA SER A 49 38.73 -16.90 3.68
C SER A 49 38.19 -15.87 4.69
N ILE A 50 37.44 -16.31 5.71
CA ILE A 50 36.97 -15.44 6.79
C ILE A 50 38.13 -15.23 7.79
N PRO A 51 38.60 -13.98 8.00
CA PRO A 51 39.67 -13.70 8.96
C PRO A 51 39.24 -14.14 10.36
N ARG A 52 40.04 -14.99 11.01
CA ARG A 52 39.80 -15.34 12.41
C ARG A 52 40.09 -14.12 13.27
N LEU A 53 39.09 -13.68 14.04
CA LEU A 53 39.25 -12.61 15.02
C LEU A 53 40.24 -13.08 16.10
N PRO A 54 41.24 -12.26 16.47
CA PRO A 54 42.14 -12.58 17.55
C PRO A 54 41.39 -12.35 18.87
N ASN A 55 40.74 -13.41 19.38
CA ASN A 55 40.31 -13.64 20.78
C ASN A 55 38.98 -14.43 20.84
N ASN A 56 38.96 -15.66 20.32
CA ASN A 56 37.94 -16.64 20.72
C ASN A 56 38.56 -18.05 20.66
N GLU A 57 39.21 -18.43 21.75
CA GLU A 57 39.53 -19.83 22.03
C GLU A 57 38.25 -20.57 22.43
N ASP A 58 37.40 -20.91 21.44
CA ASP A 58 36.60 -22.14 21.38
C ASP A 58 35.65 -22.06 20.18
N ASP A 59 35.93 -22.80 19.12
CA ASP A 59 34.90 -23.13 18.13
C ASP A 59 35.10 -24.55 17.59
N GLY A 60 34.79 -25.52 18.45
CA GLY A 60 34.34 -26.82 17.99
C GLY A 60 33.02 -26.62 17.23
N SER A 61 32.91 -27.23 16.04
CA SER A 61 31.75 -27.13 15.14
C SER A 61 30.41 -27.23 15.90
N LYS A 62 29.76 -26.07 16.06
CA LYS A 62 28.53 -25.90 16.84
C LYS A 62 27.36 -26.65 16.19
N ARG A 63 26.60 -27.40 16.99
CA ARG A 63 25.42 -28.14 16.53
C ARG A 63 24.30 -27.15 16.18
N LEU A 64 23.73 -27.31 14.99
CA LEU A 64 22.51 -26.61 14.63
C LEU A 64 21.36 -27.16 15.48
N ASN A 65 20.51 -26.30 16.02
CA ASN A 65 19.23 -26.75 16.56
C ASN A 65 18.34 -27.28 15.42
N GLY A 66 17.23 -27.95 15.74
CA GLY A 66 16.33 -28.60 14.76
C GLY A 66 15.71 -27.66 13.69
N PHE A 67 16.05 -26.37 13.74
CA PHE A 67 15.57 -25.30 12.87
C PHE A 67 16.72 -24.56 12.14
N GLY A 68 17.96 -25.05 12.21
CA GLY A 68 19.09 -24.54 11.42
C GLY A 68 19.81 -23.32 12.00
N ASN A 69 19.59 -22.96 13.27
CA ASN A 69 20.38 -21.94 13.96
C ASN A 69 21.54 -22.58 14.72
N ALA A 70 22.66 -21.87 14.88
CA ALA A 70 23.68 -22.26 15.85
C ALA A 70 23.05 -22.35 17.25
N SER A 71 23.29 -23.46 17.96
CA SER A 71 22.87 -23.62 19.36
C SER A 71 23.39 -22.44 20.19
N GLU A 72 22.46 -21.70 20.79
CA GLU A 72 22.66 -20.63 21.79
C GLU A 72 24.04 -19.98 21.74
N THR A 73 24.22 -19.00 20.85
CA THR A 73 25.07 -17.87 21.20
C THR A 73 24.54 -17.31 22.52
N GLY A 74 25.35 -17.30 23.57
CA GLY A 74 25.02 -16.56 24.79
C GLY A 74 24.49 -15.18 24.39
N LEU A 75 23.30 -14.83 24.88
CA LEU A 75 22.68 -13.54 24.60
C LEU A 75 23.74 -12.45 24.82
N ASP A 76 23.87 -11.55 23.85
CA ASP A 76 24.72 -10.38 24.01
C ASP A 76 24.37 -9.70 25.36
N PRO A 77 25.36 -9.31 26.18
CA PRO A 77 25.08 -8.79 27.52
C PRO A 77 24.14 -7.59 27.53
N GLU A 78 24.16 -6.76 26.47
CA GLU A 78 23.24 -5.65 26.32
C GLU A 78 21.81 -6.13 26.05
N ASP A 79 21.66 -7.09 25.13
CA ASP A 79 20.37 -7.72 24.83
C ASP A 79 19.77 -8.41 26.07
N ALA A 80 20.59 -9.14 26.85
CA ALA A 80 20.16 -9.78 28.09
C ALA A 80 19.67 -8.74 29.11
N ARG A 81 20.38 -7.61 29.26
CA ARG A 81 19.97 -6.50 30.13
C ARG A 81 18.67 -5.86 29.66
N ASN A 82 18.52 -5.63 28.36
CA ASN A 82 17.31 -5.04 27.78
C ASN A 82 16.10 -5.96 27.98
N ILE A 83 16.27 -7.27 27.81
CA ILE A 83 15.22 -8.26 28.09
C ILE A 83 14.83 -8.26 29.58
N ALA A 84 15.82 -8.20 30.49
CA ALA A 84 15.55 -8.14 31.92
C ALA A 84 14.79 -6.86 32.31
N LEU A 85 15.17 -5.71 31.75
CA LEU A 85 14.48 -4.44 31.95
C LEU A 85 13.04 -4.49 31.39
N ALA A 86 12.87 -5.03 30.19
CA ALA A 86 11.55 -5.17 29.57
C ALA A 86 10.61 -6.05 30.39
N LYS A 87 11.10 -7.19 30.91
CA LYS A 87 10.32 -8.05 31.81
C LYS A 87 9.84 -7.32 33.07
N ARG A 88 10.72 -6.53 33.69
CA ARG A 88 10.37 -5.69 34.85
C ARG A 88 9.32 -4.65 34.48
N ALA A 89 9.53 -3.94 33.37
CA ALA A 89 8.61 -2.91 32.91
C ALA A 89 7.23 -3.43 32.55
N GLN A 90 7.16 -4.56 31.84
CA GLN A 90 5.90 -5.23 31.49
C GLN A 90 5.16 -5.78 32.72
N ALA A 91 5.87 -6.05 33.82
CA ALA A 91 5.30 -6.43 35.12
C ALA A 91 4.83 -5.22 35.96
N GLY A 92 4.98 -3.99 35.45
CA GLY A 92 4.60 -2.75 36.13
C GLY A 92 5.71 -2.11 36.96
N ASP A 93 6.92 -2.66 36.95
CA ASP A 93 8.11 -2.09 37.61
C ASP A 93 8.87 -1.17 36.64
N PHE A 94 8.19 -0.13 36.17
CA PHE A 94 8.78 0.97 35.38
C PHE A 94 8.00 2.25 35.65
N ASP A 95 8.73 3.34 35.81
CA ASP A 95 8.15 4.62 36.22
C ASP A 95 7.26 5.19 35.10
N GLU A 96 6.00 5.43 35.44
CA GLU A 96 5.01 6.03 34.55
C GLU A 96 5.40 7.45 34.12
N GLU A 97 6.09 8.21 34.99
CA GLU A 97 6.59 9.55 34.67
C GLU A 97 7.65 9.49 33.56
N LEU A 98 8.52 8.47 33.57
CA LEU A 98 9.51 8.26 32.50
C LEU A 98 8.86 7.90 31.17
N ILE A 99 7.79 7.09 31.19
CA ILE A 99 7.03 6.76 29.98
C ILE A 99 6.38 8.03 29.42
N LEU A 100 5.76 8.83 30.28
CA LEU A 100 5.10 10.08 29.88
C LEU A 100 6.11 11.10 29.37
N GLU A 101 7.30 11.21 29.98
CA GLU A 101 8.38 12.09 29.50
C GLU A 101 8.83 11.68 28.08
N GLN A 102 9.05 10.38 27.84
CA GLN A 102 9.38 9.89 26.50
C GLN A 102 8.27 10.16 25.47
N LEU A 103 7.00 10.17 25.90
CA LEU A 103 5.83 10.35 25.05
C LEU A 103 5.26 11.78 25.10
N ALA A 104 5.91 12.74 25.76
CA ALA A 104 5.34 14.05 26.08
C ALA A 104 4.88 14.80 24.82
N ARG A 105 5.67 14.74 23.74
CA ARG A 105 5.32 15.36 22.44
C ARG A 105 4.09 14.72 21.80
N ASN A 106 3.93 13.41 21.94
CA ASN A 106 2.76 12.69 21.45
C ASN A 106 1.53 13.04 22.28
N GLN A 107 1.69 13.22 23.60
CA GLN A 107 0.60 13.64 24.49
C GLN A 107 0.08 15.03 24.13
N VAL A 108 0.98 15.99 23.87
CA VAL A 108 0.61 17.34 23.45
C VAL A 108 -0.14 17.31 22.11
N PHE A 109 0.29 16.47 21.17
CA PHE A 109 -0.35 16.36 19.85
C PHE A 109 -1.70 15.62 19.90
N LEU A 110 -1.75 14.49 20.61
CA LEU A 110 -2.90 13.57 20.62
C LEU A 110 -3.90 13.84 21.73
N THR A 111 -3.60 14.76 22.65
CA THR A 111 -4.24 14.93 23.97
C THR A 111 -3.94 13.78 24.95
N PRO A 112 -4.06 14.01 26.28
CA PRO A 112 -3.94 12.94 27.27
C PRO A 112 -4.87 11.75 27.01
N GLU A 113 -6.11 12.01 26.60
CA GLU A 113 -7.12 10.99 26.31
C GLU A 113 -6.75 10.17 25.07
N GLY A 114 -6.28 10.84 24.01
CA GLY A 114 -5.82 10.17 22.80
C GLY A 114 -4.60 9.29 23.07
N LEU A 115 -3.60 9.81 23.81
CA LEU A 115 -2.42 9.02 24.17
C LEU A 115 -2.80 7.80 25.03
N LYS A 116 -3.74 7.94 25.97
CA LYS A 116 -4.25 6.82 26.76
C LYS A 116 -4.85 5.73 25.88
N LYS A 117 -5.74 6.09 24.93
CA LYS A 117 -6.31 5.14 23.97
C LYS A 117 -5.23 4.43 23.15
N LEU A 118 -4.22 5.18 22.71
CA LEU A 118 -3.10 4.61 21.95
C LEU A 118 -2.30 3.60 22.78
N ARG A 119 -2.02 3.94 24.05
CA ARG A 119 -1.31 3.04 24.98
C ARG A 119 -2.10 1.80 25.31
N ASP A 120 -3.42 1.91 25.42
CA ASP A 120 -4.32 0.79 25.67
C ASP A 120 -4.59 -0.06 24.40
N SER A 121 -4.07 0.31 23.24
CA SER A 121 -4.36 -0.39 21.99
C SER A 121 -3.56 -1.67 21.78
N PHE A 122 -4.10 -2.55 20.93
CA PHE A 122 -3.47 -3.74 20.39
C PHE A 122 -3.44 -3.69 18.86
N VAL A 123 -2.23 -3.65 18.28
CA VAL A 123 -2.03 -3.58 16.83
C VAL A 123 -1.30 -4.84 16.32
N ILE A 124 -1.76 -5.38 15.20
CA ILE A 124 -1.11 -6.50 14.51
C ILE A 124 -0.39 -5.97 13.26
N VAL A 125 0.88 -6.33 13.09
CA VAL A 125 1.66 -6.04 11.88
C VAL A 125 1.97 -7.35 11.16
N VAL A 126 1.44 -7.50 9.94
CA VAL A 126 1.65 -8.69 9.10
C VAL A 126 2.67 -8.37 8.01
N GLY A 127 3.81 -9.06 8.05
CA GLY A 127 4.99 -8.77 7.25
C GLY A 127 5.90 -7.75 7.95
N CYS A 128 7.11 -8.18 8.32
CA CYS A 128 8.15 -7.41 9.00
C CYS A 128 9.28 -7.00 8.05
N GLY A 129 8.99 -6.85 6.75
CA GLY A 129 9.94 -6.37 5.74
C GLY A 129 10.22 -4.86 5.82
N GLY A 130 10.59 -4.24 4.69
CA GLY A 130 10.94 -2.82 4.66
C GLY A 130 9.82 -1.86 5.07
N VAL A 131 8.56 -2.23 4.82
CA VAL A 131 7.39 -1.44 5.22
C VAL A 131 7.02 -1.72 6.69
N GLY A 132 6.76 -2.98 7.02
CA GLY A 132 6.23 -3.33 8.34
C GLY A 132 7.22 -3.14 9.48
N SER A 133 8.54 -3.27 9.24
CA SER A 133 9.54 -2.93 10.27
C SER A 133 9.51 -1.46 10.66
N HIS A 134 9.33 -0.54 9.69
CA HIS A 134 9.17 0.88 9.95
C HIS A 134 7.84 1.19 10.64
N ALA A 135 6.76 0.51 10.24
CA ALA A 135 5.46 0.65 10.90
C ALA A 135 5.53 0.22 12.38
N ALA A 136 6.07 -0.98 12.66
CA ALA A 136 6.23 -1.51 14.01
C ALA A 136 7.11 -0.60 14.88
N ALA A 137 8.25 -0.14 14.35
CA ALA A 137 9.14 0.77 15.07
C ALA A 137 8.46 2.10 15.42
N THR A 138 7.64 2.63 14.51
CA THR A 138 6.93 3.88 14.73
C THR A 138 5.79 3.71 15.73
N LEU A 139 5.01 2.65 15.63
CA LEU A 139 3.95 2.33 16.60
C LEU A 139 4.52 2.21 18.02
N ALA A 140 5.64 1.49 18.16
CA ALA A 140 6.31 1.33 19.44
C ALA A 140 6.78 2.68 20.02
N ARG A 141 7.46 3.49 19.20
CA ARG A 141 7.92 4.84 19.61
C ARG A 141 6.78 5.81 19.91
N SER A 142 5.60 5.58 19.32
CA SER A 142 4.42 6.43 19.52
C SER A 142 3.62 6.08 20.77
N GLY A 143 3.90 4.93 21.40
CA GLY A 143 3.29 4.52 22.65
C GLY A 143 2.28 3.38 22.54
N VAL A 144 2.18 2.67 21.41
CA VAL A 144 1.36 1.45 21.35
C VAL A 144 1.97 0.39 22.26
N SER A 145 1.20 -0.13 23.22
CA SER A 145 1.76 -1.03 24.25
C SER A 145 1.62 -2.52 23.94
N ASN A 146 0.80 -2.92 22.97
CA ASN A 146 0.63 -4.32 22.58
C ASN A 146 0.78 -4.45 21.06
N ILE A 147 1.81 -5.16 20.63
CA ILE A 147 2.11 -5.33 19.20
C ILE A 147 2.29 -6.82 18.90
N ARG A 148 1.48 -7.37 17.99
CA ARG A 148 1.74 -8.70 17.42
C ARG A 148 2.50 -8.54 16.11
N LEU A 149 3.60 -9.26 15.97
CA LEU A 149 4.42 -9.29 14.76
C LEU A 149 4.28 -10.67 14.10
N ILE A 150 3.88 -10.68 12.83
CA ILE A 150 3.71 -11.91 12.05
C ILE A 150 4.65 -11.85 10.84
N ASP A 151 5.68 -12.69 10.83
CA ASP A 151 6.57 -12.89 9.68
C ASP A 151 7.35 -14.21 9.84
N PHE A 152 7.47 -14.97 8.75
CA PHE A 152 8.23 -16.23 8.73
C PHE A 152 9.68 -16.05 8.28
N ASP A 153 10.00 -14.92 7.65
CA ASP A 153 11.30 -14.68 7.06
C ASP A 153 12.39 -14.38 8.10
N GLN A 154 13.62 -14.63 7.69
CA GLN A 154 14.83 -14.17 8.37
C GLN A 154 15.37 -12.90 7.73
N VAL A 155 16.18 -12.15 8.47
CA VAL A 155 16.93 -11.01 7.96
C VAL A 155 17.99 -11.51 6.99
N THR A 156 18.01 -10.94 5.79
CA THR A 156 19.03 -11.20 4.76
C THR A 156 19.94 -9.99 4.59
N LEU A 157 21.11 -10.15 3.97
CA LEU A 157 21.97 -9.01 3.59
C LEU A 157 21.20 -7.98 2.75
N SER A 158 20.37 -8.45 1.81
CA SER A 158 19.53 -7.58 0.98
C SER A 158 18.42 -6.89 1.77
N SER A 159 18.11 -7.30 3.00
CA SER A 159 17.15 -6.61 3.87
C SER A 159 17.71 -5.32 4.46
N LEU A 160 19.03 -5.23 4.62
CA LEU A 160 19.70 -4.12 5.32
C LEU A 160 19.54 -2.76 4.62
N ASN A 161 19.22 -2.75 3.32
CA ASN A 161 18.99 -1.50 2.59
C ASN A 161 17.66 -0.81 2.95
N ARG A 162 16.73 -1.51 3.63
CA ARG A 162 15.36 -1.02 3.84
C ARG A 162 14.68 -1.48 5.12
N HIS A 163 15.24 -2.41 5.89
CA HIS A 163 14.66 -2.86 7.16
C HIS A 163 15.00 -1.84 8.26
N ALA A 164 14.01 -1.45 9.08
CA ALA A 164 14.13 -0.31 9.99
C ALA A 164 15.23 -0.43 11.07
N VAL A 165 15.47 -1.65 11.54
CA VAL A 165 16.30 -1.91 12.75
C VAL A 165 17.39 -2.95 12.57
N ALA A 166 17.43 -3.61 11.40
CA ALA A 166 18.34 -4.73 11.20
C ALA A 166 19.76 -4.22 10.93
N THR A 167 20.73 -4.91 11.49
CA THR A 167 22.16 -4.68 11.33
C THR A 167 22.82 -5.91 10.71
N LEU A 168 24.12 -5.81 10.40
CA LEU A 168 24.88 -6.97 9.91
C LEU A 168 24.84 -8.16 10.86
N ALA A 169 24.78 -7.92 12.18
CA ALA A 169 24.69 -8.96 13.20
C ALA A 169 23.33 -9.66 13.24
N ASP A 170 22.30 -9.08 12.60
CA ASP A 170 20.96 -9.67 12.55
C ASP A 170 20.79 -10.65 11.37
N VAL A 171 21.73 -10.72 10.42
CA VAL A 171 21.60 -11.59 9.25
C VAL A 171 21.46 -13.06 9.68
N GLY A 172 20.41 -13.73 9.21
CA GLY A 172 20.03 -15.09 9.61
C GLY A 172 19.10 -15.17 10.82
N THR A 173 18.84 -14.06 11.52
CA THR A 173 17.87 -14.04 12.63
C THR A 173 16.44 -13.82 12.10
N PRO A 174 15.40 -14.37 12.76
CA PRO A 174 14.01 -14.10 12.39
C PRO A 174 13.70 -12.60 12.45
N LYS A 175 13.00 -12.05 11.44
CA LYS A 175 12.67 -10.61 11.38
C LYS A 175 11.85 -10.15 12.59
N VAL A 176 10.91 -10.99 13.04
CA VAL A 176 10.09 -10.72 14.24
C VAL A 176 10.97 -10.60 15.50
N GLN A 177 12.01 -11.42 15.61
CA GLN A 177 12.94 -11.41 16.74
C GLN A 177 13.88 -10.20 16.68
N CYS A 178 14.37 -9.84 15.49
CA CYS A 178 15.16 -8.63 15.25
C CYS A 178 14.42 -7.37 15.68
N LEU A 179 13.13 -7.25 15.31
CA LEU A 179 12.27 -6.15 15.77
C LEU A 179 12.07 -6.16 17.27
N TYR A 180 11.64 -7.29 17.85
CA TYR A 180 11.45 -7.42 19.29
C TYR A 180 12.67 -6.93 20.07
N ARG A 181 13.84 -7.48 19.75
CA ARG A 181 15.11 -7.19 20.42
C ARG A 181 15.46 -5.71 20.41
N ARG A 182 15.30 -5.04 19.26
CA ARG A 182 15.60 -3.60 19.18
C ARG A 182 14.53 -2.75 19.85
N LEU A 183 13.26 -3.11 19.73
CA LEU A 183 12.15 -2.28 20.19
C LEU A 183 11.97 -2.33 21.71
N ILE A 184 12.24 -3.44 22.38
CA ILE A 184 12.23 -3.48 23.85
C ILE A 184 13.34 -2.64 24.47
N ALA A 185 14.46 -2.43 23.76
CA ALA A 185 15.52 -1.52 24.18
C ALA A 185 15.11 -0.04 24.06
N ILE A 186 14.09 0.26 23.24
CA ILE A 186 13.57 1.62 23.02
C ILE A 186 12.38 1.92 23.94
N ALA A 187 11.50 0.95 24.13
CA ALA A 187 10.26 1.08 24.89
C ALA A 187 10.00 -0.23 25.65
N PRO A 188 10.63 -0.43 26.81
CA PRO A 188 10.62 -1.70 27.54
C PRO A 188 9.24 -2.11 28.07
N TRP A 189 8.31 -1.16 28.23
CA TRP A 189 6.95 -1.42 28.69
C TRP A 189 6.04 -2.07 27.64
N ILE A 190 6.45 -2.12 26.37
CA ILE A 190 5.64 -2.70 25.29
C ILE A 190 5.69 -4.22 25.37
N LYS A 191 4.53 -4.86 25.25
CA LYS A 191 4.38 -6.30 25.09
C LYS A 191 4.36 -6.66 23.60
N PHE A 192 5.16 -7.67 23.24
CA PHE A 192 5.21 -8.20 21.89
C PHE A 192 4.74 -9.66 21.84
N ASP A 193 3.87 -9.98 20.88
CA ASP A 193 3.53 -11.36 20.51
C ASP A 193 4.16 -11.69 19.17
N LEU A 194 5.13 -12.62 19.16
CA LEU A 194 5.89 -12.97 17.96
C LEU A 194 5.30 -14.24 17.35
N LYS A 195 4.79 -14.14 16.13
CA LYS A 195 4.34 -15.28 15.32
C LYS A 195 5.31 -15.48 14.17
N GLN A 196 6.24 -16.41 14.34
CA GLN A 196 7.23 -16.74 13.32
C GLN A 196 6.68 -17.77 12.31
N GLU A 197 5.58 -17.41 11.65
CA GLU A 197 4.85 -18.31 10.76
C GLU A 197 4.33 -17.53 9.55
N LYS A 198 4.17 -18.23 8.43
CA LYS A 198 3.65 -17.63 7.21
C LYS A 198 2.16 -17.42 7.39
N PHE A 199 1.68 -16.21 7.11
CA PHE A 199 0.24 -15.97 7.07
C PHE A 199 -0.36 -16.71 5.87
N ASP A 200 -1.47 -17.40 6.10
CA ASP A 200 -2.37 -17.91 5.06
C ASP A 200 -3.80 -17.99 5.62
N GLU A 201 -4.75 -18.38 4.77
CA GLU A 201 -6.17 -18.45 5.14
C GLU A 201 -6.45 -19.45 6.28
N SER A 202 -5.67 -20.54 6.36
CA SER A 202 -5.89 -21.61 7.35
C SER A 202 -5.52 -21.19 8.77
N VAL A 203 -4.53 -20.29 8.90
CA VAL A 203 -4.04 -19.79 10.18
C VAL A 203 -4.61 -18.42 10.55
N ALA A 204 -5.37 -17.78 9.65
CA ALA A 204 -5.90 -16.43 9.84
C ALA A 204 -6.71 -16.28 11.14
N GLU A 205 -7.52 -17.28 11.48
CA GLU A 205 -8.33 -17.28 12.71
C GLU A 205 -7.45 -17.23 13.97
N THR A 206 -6.41 -18.06 14.04
CA THR A 206 -5.49 -18.08 15.18
C THR A 206 -4.59 -16.84 15.22
N MET A 207 -4.09 -16.40 14.06
CA MET A 207 -3.12 -15.30 13.98
C MET A 207 -3.74 -13.94 14.25
N LEU A 208 -5.01 -13.75 13.89
CA LEU A 208 -5.76 -12.50 14.12
C LEU A 208 -6.69 -12.59 15.34
N ALA A 209 -6.64 -13.71 16.08
CA ALA A 209 -7.39 -13.91 17.31
C ALA A 209 -7.04 -12.88 18.40
N PRO A 210 -7.94 -12.67 19.37
CA PRO A 210 -7.64 -11.91 20.57
C PRO A 210 -6.37 -12.40 21.28
N TRP A 211 -5.63 -11.47 21.89
CA TRP A 211 -4.47 -11.76 22.72
C TRP A 211 -4.73 -11.27 24.14
N GLU A 212 -4.54 -12.15 25.14
CA GLU A 212 -4.85 -11.84 26.55
C GLU A 212 -6.28 -11.30 26.74
N GLY A 213 -7.24 -11.82 25.95
CA GLY A 213 -8.64 -11.38 25.98
C GLY A 213 -8.94 -10.06 25.24
N ARG A 214 -7.92 -9.41 24.65
CA ARG A 214 -8.07 -8.16 23.88
C ARG A 214 -8.14 -8.43 22.39
N LYS A 215 -9.19 -7.92 21.73
CA LYS A 215 -9.31 -7.92 20.26
C LYS A 215 -8.32 -6.92 19.64
N PRO A 216 -7.81 -7.17 18.43
CA PRO A 216 -6.97 -6.19 17.75
C PRO A 216 -7.79 -4.93 17.41
N ASP A 217 -7.26 -3.76 17.77
CA ASP A 217 -7.83 -2.46 17.41
C ASP A 217 -7.51 -2.10 15.96
N PHE A 218 -6.39 -2.60 15.43
CA PHE A 218 -6.00 -2.38 14.05
C PHE A 218 -5.03 -3.44 13.52
N ILE A 219 -5.11 -3.71 12.23
CA ILE A 219 -4.19 -4.59 11.49
C ILE A 219 -3.48 -3.78 10.40
N ILE A 220 -2.15 -3.87 10.35
CA ILE A 220 -1.33 -3.34 9.26
C ILE A 220 -0.87 -4.51 8.39
N ASP A 221 -1.29 -4.50 7.13
CA ASP A 221 -0.84 -5.43 6.11
C ASP A 221 0.35 -4.84 5.33
N ALA A 222 1.52 -5.43 5.53
CA ALA A 222 2.76 -5.13 4.81
C ALA A 222 3.29 -6.34 4.02
N ILE A 223 2.41 -7.27 3.64
CA ILE A 223 2.74 -8.45 2.84
C ILE A 223 3.05 -8.04 1.39
N ASP A 224 3.99 -8.72 0.73
CA ASP A 224 4.35 -8.48 -0.68
C ASP A 224 3.77 -9.55 -1.64
N ASN A 225 3.45 -10.74 -1.13
CA ASN A 225 2.75 -11.79 -1.86
C ASN A 225 1.27 -11.44 -2.06
N ILE A 226 0.78 -11.53 -3.31
CA ILE A 226 -0.57 -11.10 -3.65
C ILE A 226 -1.64 -12.03 -3.08
N ASP A 227 -1.43 -13.35 -3.13
CA ASP A 227 -2.46 -14.31 -2.73
C ASP A 227 -2.66 -14.26 -1.21
N THR A 228 -1.57 -14.26 -0.44
CA THR A 228 -1.62 -14.08 1.01
C THR A 228 -2.22 -12.73 1.41
N LYS A 229 -1.85 -11.64 0.70
CA LYS A 229 -2.43 -10.31 0.93
C LYS A 229 -3.95 -10.32 0.70
N VAL A 230 -4.41 -10.89 -0.40
CA VAL A 230 -5.85 -10.95 -0.69
C VAL A 230 -6.59 -11.78 0.36
N ALA A 231 -6.04 -12.91 0.81
CA ALA A 231 -6.61 -13.72 1.87
C ALA A 231 -6.76 -12.93 3.18
N LEU A 232 -5.71 -12.21 3.62
CA LEU A 232 -5.76 -11.35 4.80
C LEU A 232 -6.84 -10.27 4.67
N LEU A 233 -6.84 -9.54 3.55
CA LEU A 233 -7.77 -8.42 3.36
C LEU A 233 -9.22 -8.89 3.26
N LYS A 234 -9.48 -10.03 2.62
CA LYS A 234 -10.80 -10.65 2.57
C LYS A 234 -11.26 -11.09 3.95
N TYR A 235 -10.39 -11.76 4.71
CA TYR A 235 -10.70 -12.20 6.06
C TYR A 235 -11.07 -11.04 6.98
N CYS A 236 -10.29 -9.96 6.95
CA CYS A 236 -10.57 -8.76 7.73
C CYS A 236 -11.88 -8.08 7.29
N TYR A 237 -12.11 -7.97 5.98
CA TYR A 237 -13.32 -7.36 5.43
C TYR A 237 -14.59 -8.12 5.83
N ASP A 238 -14.56 -9.45 5.80
CA ASP A 238 -15.74 -10.29 6.14
C ASP A 238 -16.12 -10.26 7.62
N ARG A 239 -15.19 -9.83 8.49
CA ARG A 239 -15.35 -9.81 9.95
C ARG A 239 -15.32 -8.40 10.53
N ASP A 240 -15.40 -7.38 9.69
CA ASP A 240 -15.33 -5.97 10.07
C ASP A 240 -14.09 -5.64 10.93
N MET A 241 -12.96 -6.29 10.65
CA MET A 241 -11.71 -6.06 11.37
C MET A 241 -10.99 -4.85 10.77
N PRO A 242 -10.65 -3.81 11.58
CA PRO A 242 -9.98 -2.63 11.07
C PRO A 242 -8.61 -2.96 10.47
N VAL A 243 -8.43 -2.70 9.19
CA VAL A 243 -7.19 -3.03 8.46
C VAL A 243 -6.77 -1.88 7.55
N ILE A 244 -5.47 -1.64 7.44
CA ILE A 244 -4.86 -0.82 6.40
C ILE A 244 -3.80 -1.64 5.66
N SER A 245 -3.80 -1.55 4.33
CA SER A 245 -2.86 -2.32 3.50
C SER A 245 -1.87 -1.43 2.78
N CYS A 246 -0.60 -1.77 2.88
CA CYS A 246 0.46 -1.17 2.09
C CYS A 246 0.58 -1.88 0.74
N MET A 247 0.53 -1.09 -0.33
CA MET A 247 0.69 -1.56 -1.70
C MET A 247 2.18 -1.54 -2.11
N GLY A 248 2.47 -1.59 -3.40
CA GLY A 248 3.83 -1.71 -3.92
C GLY A 248 4.66 -0.43 -3.74
N ALA A 249 5.71 -0.52 -2.92
CA ALA A 249 6.67 0.56 -2.69
C ALA A 249 7.95 0.47 -3.55
N GLY A 250 8.12 -0.62 -4.32
CA GLY A 250 9.29 -0.81 -5.20
C GLY A 250 9.15 -0.07 -6.53
N CYS A 251 10.29 0.23 -7.18
CA CYS A 251 10.34 1.04 -8.42
C CYS A 251 9.69 2.44 -8.29
N LYS A 252 9.69 3.01 -7.09
CA LYS A 252 9.18 4.35 -6.79
C LYS A 252 10.30 5.20 -6.22
N GLY A 253 10.22 6.51 -6.44
CA GLY A 253 11.20 7.48 -5.96
C GLY A 253 10.60 8.79 -5.44
N ASP A 254 9.34 9.08 -5.74
CA ASP A 254 8.68 10.34 -5.35
C ASP A 254 7.80 10.14 -4.09
N PRO A 255 8.26 10.56 -2.90
CA PRO A 255 7.50 10.42 -1.66
C PRO A 255 6.24 11.31 -1.64
N THR A 256 6.19 12.38 -2.45
CA THR A 256 5.03 13.31 -2.49
C THR A 256 3.81 12.70 -3.18
N LYS A 257 4.00 11.56 -3.86
CA LYS A 257 2.94 10.83 -4.58
C LYS A 257 2.31 9.71 -3.76
N ILE A 258 2.77 9.50 -2.53
CA ILE A 258 2.19 8.53 -1.58
C ILE A 258 0.90 9.12 -1.03
N VAL A 259 -0.18 8.34 -1.13
CA VAL A 259 -1.52 8.72 -0.67
C VAL A 259 -2.17 7.55 0.07
N ILE A 260 -3.11 7.89 0.96
CA ILE A 260 -4.05 6.94 1.55
C ILE A 260 -5.38 7.10 0.80
N GLY A 261 -5.90 6.00 0.29
CA GLY A 261 -7.21 5.97 -0.38
C GLY A 261 -7.86 4.60 -0.28
N ASP A 262 -9.02 4.44 -0.87
CA ASP A 262 -9.74 3.16 -0.88
C ASP A 262 -9.15 2.19 -1.92
N ILE A 263 -9.13 0.89 -1.62
CA ILE A 263 -8.66 -0.15 -2.53
C ILE A 263 -9.33 -0.08 -3.91
N GLY A 264 -10.62 0.27 -3.99
CA GLY A 264 -11.38 0.43 -5.23
C GLY A 264 -10.88 1.58 -6.11
N THR A 265 -10.31 2.61 -5.49
CA THR A 265 -9.77 3.81 -6.16
C THR A 265 -8.26 3.78 -6.38
N SER A 266 -7.57 2.81 -5.77
CA SER A 266 -6.12 2.66 -5.88
C SER A 266 -5.66 2.47 -7.33
N LYS A 267 -4.50 3.03 -7.70
CA LYS A 267 -4.01 2.99 -9.08
C LYS A 267 -2.50 3.17 -9.18
N ASP A 268 -1.99 3.04 -10.40
CA ASP A 268 -0.60 3.32 -10.78
C ASP A 268 0.47 2.50 -10.02
N ASP A 269 0.05 1.36 -9.45
CA ASP A 269 0.90 0.34 -8.85
C ASP A 269 0.45 -1.07 -9.27
N GLY A 270 1.41 -1.92 -9.64
CA GLY A 270 1.19 -3.30 -10.06
C GLY A 270 0.64 -4.18 -8.94
N LEU A 271 1.13 -4.02 -7.71
CA LEU A 271 0.64 -4.78 -6.55
C LEU A 271 -0.82 -4.40 -6.25
N SER A 272 -1.09 -3.10 -6.11
CA SER A 272 -2.43 -2.52 -5.97
C SER A 272 -3.40 -3.03 -7.03
N ARG A 273 -3.01 -3.00 -8.31
CA ARG A 273 -3.87 -3.44 -9.41
C ARG A 273 -4.21 -4.93 -9.31
N ALA A 274 -3.24 -5.78 -8.99
CA ALA A 274 -3.44 -7.22 -8.87
C ALA A 274 -4.31 -7.57 -7.67
N THR A 275 -4.04 -6.96 -6.51
CA THR A 275 -4.83 -7.13 -5.27
C THR A 275 -6.28 -6.67 -5.48
N ARG A 276 -6.47 -5.45 -6.03
CA ARG A 276 -7.82 -4.92 -6.33
C ARG A 276 -8.61 -5.81 -7.26
N ARG A 277 -7.99 -6.34 -8.33
CA ARG A 277 -8.66 -7.24 -9.29
C ARG A 277 -9.13 -8.53 -8.61
N ARG A 278 -8.27 -9.16 -7.82
CA ARG A 278 -8.61 -10.40 -7.09
C ARG A 278 -9.69 -10.16 -6.03
N LEU A 279 -9.58 -9.09 -5.23
CA LEU A 279 -10.62 -8.70 -4.26
C LEU A 279 -11.96 -8.42 -4.93
N LYS A 280 -11.97 -7.75 -6.09
CA LYS A 280 -13.18 -7.50 -6.86
C LYS A 280 -13.87 -8.79 -7.31
N LEU A 281 -13.13 -9.82 -7.69
CA LEU A 281 -13.68 -11.13 -8.03
C LEU A 281 -14.31 -11.84 -6.82
N LEU A 282 -13.83 -11.52 -5.61
CA LEU A 282 -14.38 -12.00 -4.33
C LEU A 282 -15.49 -11.11 -3.78
N GLY A 283 -15.99 -10.14 -4.56
CA GLY A 283 -17.08 -9.24 -4.17
C GLY A 283 -16.65 -7.99 -3.38
N VAL A 284 -15.36 -7.81 -3.10
CA VAL A 284 -14.85 -6.67 -2.34
C VAL A 284 -14.39 -5.57 -3.31
N THR A 285 -15.14 -4.46 -3.36
CA THR A 285 -14.87 -3.35 -4.29
C THR A 285 -14.44 -2.05 -3.62
N SER A 286 -14.73 -1.89 -2.33
CA SER A 286 -14.38 -0.74 -1.50
C SER A 286 -14.45 -1.10 -0.02
N GLY A 287 -14.06 -0.19 0.87
CA GLY A 287 -14.12 -0.35 2.32
C GLY A 287 -12.77 -0.71 2.97
N ILE A 288 -11.70 -0.82 2.18
CA ILE A 288 -10.36 -1.14 2.68
C ILE A 288 -9.42 0.03 2.37
N PRO A 289 -8.94 0.77 3.40
CA PRO A 289 -7.96 1.82 3.19
C PRO A 289 -6.61 1.20 2.81
N VAL A 290 -5.95 1.82 1.85
CA VAL A 290 -4.65 1.38 1.34
C VAL A 290 -3.68 2.55 1.18
N VAL A 291 -2.41 2.31 1.49
CA VAL A 291 -1.30 3.21 1.18
C VAL A 291 -0.75 2.83 -0.19
N TYR A 292 -0.80 3.75 -1.15
CA TYR A 292 -0.28 3.53 -2.50
C TYR A 292 0.37 4.79 -3.07
N SER A 293 1.20 4.61 -4.09
CA SER A 293 1.83 5.73 -4.80
C SER A 293 1.17 5.96 -6.16
N THR A 294 0.78 7.21 -6.42
CA THR A 294 0.29 7.69 -7.72
C THR A 294 1.41 7.99 -8.73
N GLU A 295 2.67 7.76 -8.35
CA GLU A 295 3.81 7.93 -9.23
C GLU A 295 3.72 6.94 -10.40
N GLN A 296 3.73 7.44 -11.63
CA GLN A 296 3.73 6.59 -12.81
C GLN A 296 5.13 6.02 -13.08
N SER A 297 5.17 4.76 -13.51
CA SER A 297 6.35 4.18 -14.17
C SER A 297 6.55 4.86 -15.52
N GLY A 298 7.80 5.01 -15.96
CA GLY A 298 8.13 5.67 -17.22
C GLY A 298 9.62 5.53 -17.55
N GLU A 299 9.99 6.01 -18.73
CA GLU A 299 11.37 5.94 -19.25
C GLU A 299 12.37 6.56 -18.26
N GLY A 300 13.50 5.89 -18.03
CA GLY A 300 14.52 6.30 -17.08
C GLY A 300 14.22 6.01 -15.60
N LYS A 301 13.05 5.46 -15.26
CA LYS A 301 12.76 5.00 -13.89
C LYS A 301 13.22 3.57 -13.67
N ALA A 302 13.40 3.21 -12.41
CA ALA A 302 13.75 1.84 -12.03
C ALA A 302 12.63 0.87 -12.46
N GLU A 303 12.99 -0.20 -13.15
CA GLU A 303 12.07 -1.24 -13.61
C GLU A 303 12.45 -2.61 -13.04
N LEU A 304 11.57 -3.60 -13.22
CA LEU A 304 11.90 -4.99 -12.90
C LEU A 304 13.15 -5.41 -13.67
N LEU A 305 14.20 -5.80 -12.94
CA LEU A 305 15.43 -6.24 -13.58
C LEU A 305 15.16 -7.52 -14.39
N PRO A 306 15.75 -7.62 -15.60
CA PRO A 306 15.73 -8.87 -16.35
C PRO A 306 16.43 -9.96 -15.53
N LEU A 307 15.97 -11.20 -15.68
CA LEU A 307 16.66 -12.34 -15.08
C LEU A 307 18.04 -12.49 -15.73
N PRO A 308 19.10 -12.81 -14.96
CA PRO A 308 20.37 -13.24 -15.54
C PRO A 308 20.15 -14.41 -16.51
N GLU A 309 20.81 -14.40 -17.67
CA GLU A 309 20.66 -15.44 -18.70
C GLU A 309 20.95 -16.86 -18.17
N GLU A 310 21.82 -16.98 -17.17
CA GLU A 310 22.16 -18.23 -16.47
C GLU A 310 20.98 -18.83 -15.69
N GLU A 311 20.07 -18.01 -15.17
CA GLU A 311 18.85 -18.50 -14.49
C GLU A 311 17.79 -18.92 -15.51
N PHE A 312 17.72 -18.27 -16.67
CA PHE A 312 16.84 -18.67 -17.77
C PHE A 312 17.14 -20.08 -18.28
N GLN A 313 18.40 -20.52 -18.19
CA GLN A 313 18.83 -21.87 -18.61
C GLN A 313 18.46 -22.97 -17.61
N LYS A 314 18.12 -22.63 -16.36
CA LYS A 314 17.82 -23.60 -15.29
C LYS A 314 16.36 -24.06 -15.24
N GLY A 315 15.49 -23.56 -16.13
CA GLY A 315 14.12 -24.05 -16.30
C GLY A 315 13.06 -22.93 -16.36
N SER A 316 11.79 -23.34 -16.40
CA SER A 316 10.63 -22.45 -16.39
C SER A 316 10.68 -21.52 -15.18
N VAL A 317 10.42 -20.22 -15.39
CA VAL A 317 10.50 -19.14 -14.37
C VAL A 317 9.64 -19.40 -13.11
N GLY A 318 8.71 -20.37 -13.12
CA GLY A 318 7.96 -20.79 -11.93
C GLY A 318 8.69 -21.77 -11.01
N ASP A 319 9.68 -22.50 -11.52
CA ASP A 319 10.33 -23.66 -10.87
C ASP A 319 11.65 -23.29 -10.17
N LEU A 320 12.11 -22.05 -10.31
CA LEU A 320 13.35 -21.53 -9.70
C LEU A 320 13.12 -20.87 -8.33
N GLY A 321 11.87 -20.70 -7.93
CA GLY A 321 11.53 -20.25 -6.58
C GLY A 321 11.70 -21.39 -5.57
N VAL A 322 12.30 -21.11 -4.41
CA VAL A 322 12.38 -22.06 -3.27
C VAL A 322 10.97 -22.53 -2.82
N MET A 323 9.93 -21.78 -3.21
CA MET A 323 8.51 -22.17 -3.14
C MET A 323 7.81 -21.75 -4.44
N ALA A 324 6.74 -22.48 -4.80
CA ALA A 324 5.83 -22.09 -5.87
C ALA A 324 5.32 -20.64 -5.62
N ASN A 325 5.41 -19.79 -6.65
CA ASN A 325 5.01 -18.36 -6.66
C ASN A 325 5.96 -17.36 -5.96
N PHE A 326 7.22 -17.71 -5.67
CA PHE A 326 8.21 -16.72 -5.22
C PHE A 326 8.76 -15.90 -6.41
N ARG A 327 9.00 -14.59 -6.22
CA ARG A 327 9.46 -13.71 -7.30
C ARG A 327 10.91 -14.04 -7.69
N VAL A 328 11.10 -14.62 -8.87
CA VAL A 328 12.43 -14.84 -9.46
C VAL A 328 13.05 -13.52 -9.93
N ARG A 329 12.24 -12.49 -10.24
CA ARG A 329 12.73 -11.16 -10.66
C ARG A 329 12.92 -10.23 -9.46
N ILE A 330 14.13 -9.68 -9.34
CA ILE A 330 14.46 -8.66 -8.33
C ILE A 330 13.79 -7.34 -8.73
N LEU A 331 12.89 -6.86 -7.88
CA LEU A 331 12.33 -5.52 -7.99
C LEU A 331 13.28 -4.54 -7.29
N PRO A 332 13.85 -3.53 -7.97
CA PRO A 332 14.64 -2.50 -7.33
C PRO A 332 13.81 -1.74 -6.28
N VAL A 333 14.38 -1.59 -5.08
CA VAL A 333 13.73 -0.88 -3.97
C VAL A 333 14.71 0.11 -3.38
N LEU A 334 14.36 1.39 -3.44
CA LEU A 334 15.01 2.45 -2.67
C LEU A 334 14.39 2.47 -1.26
N GLY A 335 15.20 2.27 -0.22
CA GLY A 335 14.73 2.05 1.16
C GLY A 335 13.84 3.15 1.73
N THR A 336 13.97 4.38 1.21
CA THR A 336 13.13 5.53 1.59
C THR A 336 11.65 5.29 1.32
N MET A 337 11.30 4.63 0.22
CA MET A 337 9.89 4.45 -0.15
C MET A 337 9.17 3.46 0.75
N PRO A 338 9.66 2.22 0.99
CA PRO A 338 9.06 1.33 1.98
C PRO A 338 8.98 1.95 3.37
N ALA A 339 10.00 2.70 3.79
CA ALA A 339 10.00 3.40 5.07
C ALA A 339 8.81 4.37 5.16
N ILE A 340 8.65 5.27 4.18
CA ILE A 340 7.56 6.26 4.18
C ILE A 340 6.19 5.58 4.08
N PHE A 341 6.06 4.47 3.35
CA PHE A 341 4.83 3.67 3.36
C PHE A 341 4.51 3.14 4.77
N GLY A 342 5.52 2.61 5.47
CA GLY A 342 5.37 2.12 6.85
C GLY A 342 5.01 3.24 7.83
N LEU A 343 5.68 4.39 7.72
CA LEU A 343 5.36 5.60 8.51
C LEU A 343 3.93 6.08 8.24
N THR A 344 3.51 6.08 6.97
CA THR A 344 2.17 6.52 6.55
C THR A 344 1.09 5.60 7.11
N ALA A 345 1.30 4.28 7.07
CA ALA A 345 0.38 3.31 7.65
C ALA A 345 0.32 3.42 9.18
N ALA A 346 1.47 3.51 9.86
CA ALA A 346 1.51 3.68 11.31
C ALA A 346 0.81 4.97 11.75
N ASN A 347 1.05 6.09 11.05
CA ASN A 347 0.36 7.35 11.31
C ASN A 347 -1.16 7.22 11.13
N HIS A 348 -1.62 6.57 10.07
CA HIS A 348 -3.05 6.29 9.88
C HIS A 348 -3.65 5.54 11.08
N VAL A 349 -2.99 4.48 11.53
CA VAL A 349 -3.43 3.67 12.67
C VAL A 349 -3.48 4.50 13.95
N ILE A 350 -2.43 5.28 14.24
CA ILE A 350 -2.36 6.14 15.43
C ILE A 350 -3.52 7.15 15.43
N LEU A 351 -3.74 7.86 14.32
CA LEU A 351 -4.81 8.86 14.23
C LEU A 351 -6.20 8.22 14.32
N LYS A 352 -6.39 7.02 13.75
CA LYS A 352 -7.66 6.29 13.83
C LYS A 352 -7.97 5.79 15.24
N ILE A 353 -7.01 5.21 15.94
CA ILE A 353 -7.17 4.72 17.32
C ILE A 353 -7.46 5.87 18.28
N THR A 354 -6.72 6.97 18.14
CA THR A 354 -6.84 8.14 19.01
C THR A 354 -8.13 8.92 18.76
N GLY A 355 -8.71 8.78 17.55
CA GLY A 355 -9.86 9.57 17.10
C GLY A 355 -9.48 10.97 16.62
N TYR A 356 -8.20 11.18 16.28
CA TYR A 356 -7.72 12.47 15.78
C TYR A 356 -8.37 12.79 14.41
N PRO A 357 -8.91 14.00 14.20
CA PRO A 357 -9.60 14.35 12.97
C PRO A 357 -8.61 14.42 11.81
N VAL A 358 -8.73 13.47 10.87
CA VAL A 358 -7.95 13.47 9.63
C VAL A 358 -8.83 13.14 8.44
N THR A 359 -8.73 13.99 7.42
CA THR A 359 -9.39 13.80 6.13
C THR A 359 -8.30 13.65 5.08
N TYR A 360 -8.17 12.46 4.49
CA TYR A 360 -7.26 12.27 3.36
C TYR A 360 -7.87 12.89 2.12
N VAL A 361 -7.11 13.76 1.45
CA VAL A 361 -7.49 14.26 0.13
C VAL A 361 -7.48 13.06 -0.83
N PRO A 362 -8.60 12.72 -1.50
CA PRO A 362 -8.60 11.70 -2.53
C PRO A 362 -7.54 12.09 -3.57
N GLY A 363 -6.56 11.22 -3.80
CA GLY A 363 -5.34 11.59 -4.55
C GLY A 363 -5.62 12.38 -5.84
N LYS A 364 -4.77 13.38 -6.10
CA LYS A 364 -4.78 14.39 -7.19
C LYS A 364 -5.01 13.90 -8.63
N ALA A 365 -5.19 12.61 -8.84
CA ALA A 365 -5.16 12.01 -10.15
C ALA A 365 -6.57 11.90 -10.75
N ARG A 366 -7.35 12.98 -10.61
CA ARG A 366 -8.64 13.24 -11.26
C ARG A 366 -8.49 14.10 -12.52
N GLU A 367 -7.28 14.33 -13.03
CA GLU A 367 -7.07 15.11 -14.27
C GLU A 367 -7.98 14.68 -15.43
N ARG A 368 -8.08 13.37 -15.72
CA ARG A 368 -9.03 12.87 -16.74
C ARG A 368 -10.51 13.14 -16.40
N MET A 369 -10.85 13.16 -15.12
CA MET A 369 -12.19 13.55 -14.67
C MET A 369 -12.39 15.05 -14.93
N TYR A 370 -11.43 15.90 -14.57
CA TYR A 370 -11.48 17.34 -14.81
C TYR A 370 -11.50 17.67 -16.31
N GLU A 371 -10.73 16.98 -17.14
CA GLU A 371 -10.79 17.06 -18.61
C GLU A 371 -12.19 16.69 -19.12
N GLY A 372 -12.77 15.61 -18.58
CA GLY A 372 -14.14 15.20 -18.90
C GLY A 372 -15.20 16.24 -18.48
N ILE A 373 -15.05 16.84 -17.31
CA ILE A 373 -15.92 17.91 -16.81
C ILE A 373 -15.75 19.16 -17.66
N LEU A 374 -14.52 19.57 -17.99
CA LEU A 374 -14.23 20.72 -18.83
C LEU A 374 -14.83 20.53 -20.24
N THR A 375 -14.72 19.33 -20.79
CA THR A 375 -15.35 18.94 -22.06
C THR A 375 -16.88 19.01 -21.98
N TYR A 376 -17.47 18.59 -20.86
CA TYR A 376 -18.91 18.71 -20.65
C TYR A 376 -19.36 20.17 -20.58
N VAL A 377 -18.63 21.03 -19.85
CA VAL A 377 -18.92 22.47 -19.76
C VAL A 377 -18.84 23.11 -21.15
N GLN A 378 -17.78 22.83 -21.92
CA GLN A 378 -17.64 23.29 -23.30
C GLN A 378 -18.86 22.90 -24.15
N GLY A 379 -19.29 21.64 -24.07
CA GLY A 379 -20.46 21.17 -24.81
C GLY A 379 -21.78 21.78 -24.35
N SER A 380 -21.95 22.04 -23.04
CA SER A 380 -23.13 22.71 -22.50
C SER A 380 -23.20 24.17 -22.95
N GLU A 381 -22.09 24.89 -22.87
CA GLU A 381 -21.98 26.30 -23.28
C GLU A 381 -22.16 26.48 -24.79
N GLU A 382 -21.67 25.56 -25.63
CA GLU A 382 -21.95 25.59 -27.06
C GLU A 382 -23.44 25.44 -27.38
N LYS A 383 -24.14 24.51 -26.70
CA LYS A 383 -25.58 24.33 -26.90
C LYS A 383 -26.35 25.56 -26.45
N LEU A 384 -25.99 26.13 -25.29
CA LEU A 384 -26.61 27.35 -24.77
C LEU A 384 -26.33 28.53 -25.70
N GLY A 385 -25.09 28.69 -26.18
CA GLY A 385 -24.69 29.71 -27.14
C GLY A 385 -25.46 29.62 -28.46
N ARG A 386 -25.75 28.42 -28.97
CA ARG A 386 -26.58 28.22 -30.17
C ARG A 386 -28.03 28.68 -29.99
N MET A 387 -28.54 28.78 -28.76
CA MET A 387 -29.87 29.33 -28.50
C MET A 387 -29.90 30.86 -28.72
N PHE A 388 -28.80 31.55 -28.46
CA PHE A 388 -28.67 33.01 -28.67
C PHE A 388 -28.14 33.36 -30.06
N VAL A 389 -27.22 32.55 -30.59
CA VAL A 389 -26.58 32.76 -31.90
C VAL A 389 -26.75 31.50 -32.75
N PRO A 390 -27.77 31.43 -33.61
CA PRO A 390 -27.97 30.30 -34.50
C PRO A 390 -26.74 30.03 -35.37
N GLY A 391 -26.31 28.76 -35.45
CA GLY A 391 -25.13 28.36 -36.22
C GLY A 391 -23.77 28.65 -35.55
N LEU A 392 -23.75 28.92 -34.24
CA LEU A 392 -22.51 29.15 -33.49
C LEU A 392 -21.51 27.97 -33.60
N THR A 393 -20.29 28.30 -34.05
CA THR A 393 -19.12 27.42 -34.11
C THR A 393 -17.89 28.13 -33.51
N GLY A 394 -16.92 27.34 -33.00
CA GLY A 394 -15.65 27.85 -32.51
C GLY A 394 -15.71 28.62 -31.18
N LEU A 395 -16.72 28.37 -30.34
CA LEU A 395 -16.84 28.98 -29.01
C LEU A 395 -15.70 28.49 -28.12
N LYS A 396 -14.94 29.39 -27.48
CA LYS A 396 -13.95 29.01 -26.47
C LYS A 396 -14.51 29.18 -25.05
N ASN A 397 -14.21 28.23 -24.19
CA ASN A 397 -14.46 28.31 -22.76
C ASN A 397 -13.27 28.98 -22.03
N PRO A 398 -13.48 30.03 -21.21
CA PRO A 398 -12.42 30.69 -20.44
C PRO A 398 -11.92 29.89 -19.22
N LEU A 399 -12.47 28.70 -18.94
CA LEU A 399 -12.08 27.88 -17.78
C LEU A 399 -10.84 27.02 -18.07
N THR A 400 -9.97 26.92 -17.07
CA THR A 400 -8.79 26.04 -17.07
C THR A 400 -9.10 24.72 -16.33
N LEU A 401 -8.20 23.73 -16.45
CA LEU A 401 -8.29 22.51 -15.64
C LEU A 401 -8.16 22.80 -14.13
N GLY A 402 -7.37 23.81 -13.76
CA GLY A 402 -7.24 24.25 -12.37
C GLY A 402 -8.55 24.79 -11.81
N ASP A 403 -9.27 25.60 -12.60
CA ASP A 403 -10.59 26.12 -12.23
C ASP A 403 -11.59 24.98 -12.00
N VAL A 404 -11.60 23.96 -12.86
CA VAL A 404 -12.48 22.79 -12.73
C VAL A 404 -12.13 21.98 -11.49
N ALA A 405 -10.84 21.80 -11.20
CA ALA A 405 -10.38 21.10 -10.01
C ALA A 405 -10.78 21.85 -8.73
N PHE A 406 -10.56 23.16 -8.68
CA PHE A 406 -10.96 24.03 -7.58
C PHE A 406 -12.46 23.94 -7.31
N MET A 407 -13.28 24.14 -8.35
CA MET A 407 -14.74 24.08 -8.22
C MET A 407 -15.19 22.70 -7.72
N THR A 408 -14.69 21.62 -8.33
CA THR A 408 -15.18 20.27 -8.02
C THR A 408 -14.72 19.79 -6.65
N GLU A 409 -13.45 19.99 -6.29
CA GLU A 409 -12.87 19.43 -5.06
C GLU A 409 -12.97 20.38 -3.87
N GLU A 410 -12.59 21.64 -4.03
CA GLU A 410 -12.48 22.59 -2.91
C GLU A 410 -13.84 23.21 -2.59
N LEU A 411 -14.53 23.72 -3.60
CA LEU A 411 -15.82 24.39 -3.39
C LEU A 411 -16.94 23.38 -3.09
N TYR A 412 -17.02 22.28 -3.86
CA TYR A 412 -18.09 21.29 -3.80
C TYR A 412 -17.71 19.96 -3.12
N GLY A 413 -16.47 19.79 -2.64
CA GLY A 413 -16.06 18.62 -1.84
C GLY A 413 -16.11 17.29 -2.60
N GLY A 414 -16.03 17.33 -3.94
CA GLY A 414 -16.10 16.15 -4.80
C GLY A 414 -17.46 15.46 -4.78
N ARG A 415 -18.56 16.21 -4.61
CA ARG A 415 -19.94 15.69 -4.52
C ARG A 415 -20.92 16.61 -5.27
N SER A 416 -22.03 16.02 -5.73
CA SER A 416 -23.16 16.80 -6.26
C SER A 416 -23.75 17.68 -5.16
N ILE A 417 -24.01 18.94 -5.47
CA ILE A 417 -24.68 19.88 -4.56
C ILE A 417 -26.13 19.49 -4.29
N LEU A 418 -26.74 18.68 -5.16
CA LEU A 418 -28.13 18.23 -5.00
C LEU A 418 -28.21 16.95 -4.16
N SER A 419 -27.63 15.85 -4.67
CA SER A 419 -27.76 14.51 -4.08
C SER A 419 -26.60 14.10 -3.17
N GLY A 420 -25.48 14.83 -3.16
CA GLY A 420 -24.28 14.43 -2.42
C GLY A 420 -23.53 13.22 -3.01
N ILE A 421 -23.95 12.72 -4.17
CA ILE A 421 -23.33 11.59 -4.88
C ILE A 421 -21.96 12.03 -5.44
N PRO A 422 -20.88 11.25 -5.24
CA PRO A 422 -19.53 11.61 -5.67
C PRO A 422 -19.12 11.07 -7.05
N THR A 423 -20.04 10.47 -7.81
CA THR A 423 -19.75 9.80 -9.09
C THR A 423 -20.41 10.52 -10.26
N LYS A 424 -19.78 10.42 -11.44
CA LYS A 424 -20.24 11.08 -12.69
C LYS A 424 -20.51 12.58 -12.54
N LEU A 425 -19.64 13.27 -11.79
CA LEU A 425 -19.77 14.70 -11.57
C LEU A 425 -19.52 15.49 -12.85
N VAL A 426 -20.27 16.57 -13.02
CA VAL A 426 -20.14 17.58 -14.05
C VAL A 426 -20.37 18.97 -13.46
N LEU A 427 -19.87 20.00 -14.15
CA LEU A 427 -20.17 21.39 -13.86
C LEU A 427 -21.14 21.91 -14.93
N ILE A 428 -22.16 22.64 -14.51
CA ILE A 428 -23.14 23.27 -15.40
C ILE A 428 -23.51 24.66 -14.85
N ARG A 429 -23.88 25.58 -15.75
CA ARG A 429 -24.37 26.91 -15.37
C ARG A 429 -25.69 26.78 -14.58
N TRP A 430 -25.85 27.51 -13.48
CA TRP A 430 -27.03 27.43 -12.61
C TRP A 430 -28.22 28.23 -13.12
N LYS A 431 -27.97 29.41 -13.70
CA LYS A 431 -29.00 30.32 -14.23
C LYS A 431 -28.77 30.58 -15.72
N LYS A 432 -29.83 30.49 -16.52
CA LYS A 432 -29.78 30.85 -17.95
C LYS A 432 -29.51 32.37 -18.08
N PRO A 433 -28.55 32.81 -18.92
CA PRO A 433 -28.29 34.23 -19.14
C PRO A 433 -29.48 34.91 -19.82
N VAL A 434 -29.78 36.16 -19.47
CA VAL A 434 -30.93 36.89 -20.04
C VAL A 434 -30.61 37.51 -21.40
N THR A 435 -29.40 38.05 -21.58
CA THR A 435 -29.04 38.87 -22.76
C THR A 435 -28.21 38.10 -23.79
N SER A 436 -27.10 37.48 -23.37
CA SER A 436 -26.24 36.65 -24.22
C SER A 436 -25.39 35.74 -23.34
N SER A 437 -25.06 34.54 -23.85
CA SER A 437 -24.03 33.69 -23.27
C SER A 437 -22.66 33.81 -23.97
N VAL A 438 -22.58 34.57 -25.07
CA VAL A 438 -21.40 34.68 -25.94
C VAL A 438 -20.87 36.11 -25.97
N SER A 439 -19.57 36.28 -25.75
CA SER A 439 -18.81 37.50 -26.02
C SER A 439 -17.95 37.33 -27.28
N ARG A 440 -17.67 38.45 -27.96
CA ARG A 440 -16.83 38.50 -29.16
C ARG A 440 -15.64 39.41 -28.85
N ILE A 441 -14.43 38.92 -29.13
CA ILE A 441 -13.18 39.64 -28.93
C ILE A 441 -12.49 39.73 -30.29
N GLY A 442 -12.11 40.94 -30.71
CA GLY A 442 -11.52 41.20 -32.03
C GLY A 442 -12.55 41.59 -33.10
N GLU A 443 -12.08 41.83 -34.33
CA GLU A 443 -12.89 42.27 -35.47
C GLU A 443 -12.57 41.48 -36.74
N GLY A 444 -13.56 41.31 -37.61
CA GLY A 444 -13.37 40.71 -38.93
C GLY A 444 -12.90 39.26 -38.90
N LYS A 445 -11.73 38.97 -39.50
CA LYS A 445 -11.17 37.61 -39.60
C LYS A 445 -10.53 37.12 -38.29
N ASP A 446 -10.24 38.04 -37.37
CA ASP A 446 -9.62 37.75 -36.07
C ASP A 446 -10.64 37.72 -34.92
N GLU A 447 -11.95 37.63 -35.24
CA GLU A 447 -13.02 37.54 -34.24
C GLU A 447 -12.99 36.17 -33.51
N GLN A 448 -12.71 36.20 -32.21
CA GLN A 448 -12.83 35.04 -31.33
C GLN A 448 -14.12 35.12 -30.51
N LYS A 449 -14.92 34.05 -30.58
CA LYS A 449 -16.12 33.89 -29.78
C LYS A 449 -15.77 33.17 -28.48
N CYS A 450 -16.12 33.76 -27.34
CA CYS A 450 -15.87 33.21 -26.02
C CYS A 450 -17.18 33.08 -25.24
N SER A 451 -17.29 32.06 -24.39
CA SER A 451 -18.39 32.00 -23.42
C SER A 451 -18.18 33.09 -22.35
N THR A 452 -19.29 33.65 -21.88
CA THR A 452 -19.33 34.59 -20.75
C THR A 452 -19.34 33.89 -19.38
N ILE A 453 -19.15 32.56 -19.35
CA ILE A 453 -19.19 31.76 -18.13
C ILE A 453 -18.14 32.18 -17.10
N ARG A 454 -18.61 32.30 -15.86
CA ARG A 454 -17.84 32.61 -14.67
C ARG A 454 -17.84 31.44 -13.70
N LEU A 455 -16.89 31.43 -12.76
CA LEU A 455 -16.84 30.41 -11.71
C LEU A 455 -18.10 30.45 -10.85
N GLN A 456 -18.56 31.65 -10.49
CA GLN A 456 -19.78 31.83 -9.72
C GLN A 456 -21.04 31.31 -10.43
N ASP A 457 -21.02 31.16 -11.76
CA ASP A 457 -22.17 30.69 -12.51
C ASP A 457 -22.34 29.16 -12.42
N LEU A 458 -21.33 28.43 -11.96
CA LEU A 458 -21.24 26.97 -12.07
C LEU A 458 -21.63 26.24 -10.79
N VAL A 459 -22.35 25.13 -10.98
CA VAL A 459 -22.73 24.19 -9.93
C VAL A 459 -22.27 22.78 -10.25
N CYS A 460 -21.83 22.05 -9.23
CA CYS A 460 -21.43 20.65 -9.35
C CYS A 460 -22.63 19.73 -9.16
N MET A 461 -22.92 18.90 -10.16
CA MET A 461 -24.03 17.96 -10.19
C MET A 461 -23.58 16.62 -10.75
N THR A 462 -24.38 15.56 -10.55
CA THR A 462 -24.23 14.36 -11.36
C THR A 462 -24.65 14.64 -12.81
N LYS A 463 -24.13 13.87 -13.76
CA LYS A 463 -24.48 14.01 -15.18
C LYS A 463 -25.98 13.88 -15.44
N GLU A 464 -26.66 12.99 -14.72
CA GLU A 464 -28.11 12.79 -14.82
C GLU A 464 -28.88 14.03 -14.33
N GLU A 465 -28.48 14.60 -13.19
CA GLU A 465 -29.05 15.85 -12.65
C GLU A 465 -28.83 17.04 -13.58
N ALA A 466 -27.60 17.22 -14.08
CA ALA A 466 -27.27 18.30 -15.00
C ALA A 466 -28.06 18.21 -16.32
N THR A 467 -28.31 16.99 -16.81
CA THR A 467 -29.14 16.79 -18.01
C THR A 467 -30.60 17.18 -17.76
N ARG A 468 -31.13 16.89 -16.57
CA ARG A 468 -32.46 17.36 -16.14
C ARG A 468 -32.49 18.89 -16.03
N HIS A 469 -31.48 19.48 -15.41
CA HIS A 469 -31.34 20.93 -15.27
C HIS A 469 -31.30 21.64 -16.64
N GLU A 470 -30.45 21.16 -17.56
CA GLU A 470 -30.35 21.69 -18.94
C GLU A 470 -31.71 21.64 -19.67
N LYS A 471 -32.48 20.57 -19.48
CA LYS A 471 -33.79 20.40 -20.12
C LYS A 471 -34.84 21.37 -19.56
N GLU A 472 -34.98 21.43 -18.24
CA GLU A 472 -36.06 22.18 -17.62
C GLU A 472 -35.76 23.68 -17.55
N ILE A 473 -34.51 24.07 -17.21
CA ILE A 473 -34.15 25.47 -17.03
C ILE A 473 -33.73 26.13 -18.35
N PHE A 474 -32.94 25.46 -19.21
CA PHE A 474 -32.44 26.12 -20.43
C PHE A 474 -33.40 26.00 -21.60
N LYS A 475 -33.95 24.79 -21.83
CA LYS A 475 -34.83 24.50 -22.98
C LYS A 475 -36.30 24.84 -22.72
N ALA A 476 -36.81 24.51 -21.53
CA ALA A 476 -38.22 24.77 -21.17
C ALA A 476 -38.43 26.12 -20.48
N ASP A 477 -37.35 26.85 -20.17
CA ASP A 477 -37.38 28.21 -19.60
C ASP A 477 -38.13 28.32 -18.26
N LYS A 478 -38.14 27.24 -17.48
CA LYS A 478 -38.76 27.22 -16.16
C LYS A 478 -37.96 28.03 -15.15
N ALA A 479 -38.66 28.61 -14.17
CA ALA A 479 -38.02 29.22 -13.01
C ALA A 479 -37.31 28.16 -12.14
N LEU A 480 -36.30 28.56 -11.38
CA LEU A 480 -35.55 27.61 -10.52
C LEU A 480 -36.44 27.02 -9.42
N GLU A 481 -37.35 27.84 -8.93
CA GLU A 481 -38.35 27.55 -7.89
C GLU A 481 -39.36 26.49 -8.35
N GLU A 482 -39.50 26.27 -9.66
CA GLU A 482 -40.34 25.20 -10.22
C GLU A 482 -39.63 23.83 -10.21
N LEU A 483 -38.30 23.81 -10.10
CA LEU A 483 -37.50 22.59 -10.19
C LEU A 483 -36.84 22.20 -8.85
N TYR A 484 -36.52 23.18 -8.01
CA TYR A 484 -35.79 23.00 -6.76
C TYR A 484 -36.52 23.66 -5.58
N ASP A 485 -36.37 23.07 -4.40
CA ASP A 485 -36.86 23.64 -3.14
C ASP A 485 -35.98 24.83 -2.68
N ASP A 486 -36.55 25.69 -1.83
CA ASP A 486 -35.90 26.89 -1.32
C ASP A 486 -34.60 26.62 -0.56
N GLU A 487 -34.50 25.47 0.13
CA GLU A 487 -33.29 25.10 0.88
C GLU A 487 -32.14 24.79 -0.08
N THR A 488 -32.43 24.03 -1.14
CA THR A 488 -31.49 23.72 -2.21
C THR A 488 -31.02 24.99 -2.92
N ILE A 489 -31.94 25.91 -3.26
CA ILE A 489 -31.58 27.19 -3.90
C ILE A 489 -30.65 27.99 -3.00
N LYS A 490 -31.00 28.17 -1.71
CA LYS A 490 -30.16 28.90 -0.75
C LYS A 490 -28.78 28.28 -0.58
N ARG A 491 -28.70 26.94 -0.54
CA ARG A 491 -27.44 26.19 -0.45
C ARG A 491 -26.56 26.41 -1.67
N VAL A 492 -27.13 26.39 -2.87
CA VAL A 492 -26.41 26.68 -4.11
C VAL A 492 -25.93 28.13 -4.15
N GLU A 493 -26.80 29.09 -3.83
CA GLU A 493 -26.44 30.52 -3.85
C GLU A 493 -25.41 30.89 -2.77
N ALA A 494 -25.36 30.17 -1.64
CA ALA A 494 -24.28 30.29 -0.68
C ALA A 494 -22.93 29.87 -1.29
N LYS A 495 -22.90 28.76 -2.05
CA LYS A 495 -21.69 28.29 -2.75
C LYS A 495 -21.28 29.19 -3.91
N MET A 496 -22.23 29.77 -4.64
CA MET A 496 -21.93 30.75 -5.68
C MET A 496 -21.29 32.02 -5.11
N ARG A 497 -21.76 32.52 -3.96
CA ARG A 497 -21.13 33.65 -3.26
C ARG A 497 -19.73 33.34 -2.74
N GLU A 498 -19.47 32.09 -2.39
CA GLU A 498 -18.12 31.64 -2.05
C GLU A 498 -17.22 31.67 -3.30
N ALA A 499 -17.68 31.14 -4.44
CA ALA A 499 -16.97 31.19 -5.72
C ALA A 499 -16.69 32.61 -6.23
N GLU A 500 -17.63 33.55 -6.07
CA GLU A 500 -17.47 34.97 -6.45
C GLU A 500 -16.25 35.61 -5.76
N LYS A 501 -16.01 35.29 -4.48
CA LYS A 501 -14.84 35.81 -3.76
C LYS A 501 -13.52 35.34 -4.38
N TYR A 502 -13.47 34.10 -4.87
CA TYR A 502 -12.27 33.57 -5.53
C TYR A 502 -12.05 34.19 -6.90
N GLU A 503 -13.13 34.48 -7.61
CA GLU A 503 -13.09 35.06 -8.95
C GLU A 503 -12.47 36.48 -8.95
N TRP A 504 -12.58 37.21 -7.84
CA TRP A 504 -11.89 38.50 -7.64
C TRP A 504 -10.36 38.38 -7.67
N TRP A 505 -9.80 37.25 -7.24
CA TRP A 505 -8.35 36.98 -7.25
C TRP A 505 -7.86 36.34 -8.56
N ARG A 506 -8.78 36.00 -9.47
CA ARG A 506 -8.50 35.35 -10.76
C ARG A 506 -8.29 36.35 -11.90
N GLN A 507 -8.85 37.57 -11.78
CA GLN A 507 -8.63 38.69 -12.71
C GLN A 507 -7.24 39.28 -12.53
#